data_AF-A0A1E3SL31-F1
#
_entry.id   AF-A0A1E3SL31-F1
#
_cell.length_a   1.000
_cell.length_b   1.000
_cell.length_c   1.000
_cell.angle_alpha   90.00
_cell.angle_beta   90.00
_cell.angle_gamma   90.00
#
_symmetry.space_group_name_H-M   'P 1'
#
loop_
_entity.id
_entity.type
_entity.pdbx_description
1 polymer ?
#
loop_
_entity_poly.entity_id
_entity_poly.type
_entity_poly.pdbx_seq_one_letter_code
_entity_poly.pdbx_strand_id
1 'polypeptide(L)'
;MKKWRIAGIVAFVVAYIGLAAVYALAGMGPARPLIEATPTADGTTVNLDIVSIQPYRNSLQCDVTVTPGAEILDPKTGNLTKDLTVAITSATTPTSRTWQKGTQPGVFPVQVNISGDISDWPFDTYKSKPISVNLFVGSLQNPERVSVGFVDRLPGWKPSVEGGKIGDAGPYRVHVYRSPSTMAVALVLLGVLVALAAFGLFVAGQTVRNRRKFQPPMATWFAAMLFAVVPLRNALPDSPPFGAWVDVMIVIWVIVALVTAMGLYVSCWWRHLAPDFDLDAPAKPEPAPADSAPPQAESVSVPAESASK
;
A
#
# COMPACT_ATOMS: atom_id res chain seq x y z
N MET A 1 -26.78 -24.56 -10.12
CA MET A 1 -25.69 -23.77 -10.74
C MET A 1 -26.06 -22.34 -11.12
N LYS A 2 -27.20 -22.08 -11.81
CA LYS A 2 -27.60 -20.71 -12.24
C LYS A 2 -27.74 -19.72 -11.07
N LYS A 3 -28.36 -20.14 -9.95
CA LYS A 3 -28.54 -19.32 -8.73
C LYS A 3 -27.21 -18.89 -8.08
N TRP A 4 -26.20 -19.77 -8.08
CA TRP A 4 -24.89 -19.49 -7.49
C TRP A 4 -24.04 -18.56 -8.36
N ARG A 5 -24.15 -18.68 -9.70
CA ARG A 5 -23.51 -17.75 -10.65
C ARG A 5 -24.12 -16.35 -10.54
N ILE A 6 -25.44 -16.25 -10.42
CA ILE A 6 -26.13 -14.98 -10.22
C ILE A 6 -25.74 -14.36 -8.88
N ALA A 7 -25.71 -15.16 -7.80
CA ALA A 7 -25.29 -14.67 -6.48
C ALA A 7 -23.84 -14.11 -6.50
N GLY A 8 -22.91 -14.78 -7.18
CA GLY A 8 -21.53 -14.30 -7.31
C GLY A 8 -21.40 -13.00 -8.10
N ILE A 9 -22.14 -12.87 -9.21
CA ILE A 9 -22.14 -11.63 -10.01
C ILE A 9 -22.76 -10.48 -9.22
N VAL A 10 -23.89 -10.73 -8.53
CA VAL A 10 -24.53 -9.71 -7.71
C VAL A 10 -23.61 -9.28 -6.57
N ALA A 11 -22.94 -10.21 -5.89
CA ALA A 11 -21.97 -9.88 -4.84
C ALA A 11 -20.81 -9.02 -5.38
N PHE A 12 -20.28 -9.34 -6.57
CA PHE A 12 -19.24 -8.56 -7.21
C PHE A 12 -19.71 -7.15 -7.58
N VAL A 13 -20.90 -7.03 -8.19
CA VAL A 13 -21.48 -5.74 -8.58
C VAL A 13 -21.77 -4.87 -7.36
N VAL A 14 -22.33 -5.45 -6.29
CA VAL A 14 -22.57 -4.72 -5.03
C VAL A 14 -21.26 -4.29 -4.38
N ALA A 15 -20.24 -5.15 -4.35
CA ALA A 15 -18.92 -4.79 -3.83
C ALA A 15 -18.26 -3.67 -4.66
N TYR A 16 -18.37 -3.74 -5.99
CA TYR A 16 -17.86 -2.72 -6.90
C TYR A 16 -18.57 -1.38 -6.72
N ILE A 17 -19.91 -1.38 -6.71
CA ILE A 17 -20.71 -0.15 -6.50
C ILE A 17 -20.45 0.42 -5.10
N GLY A 18 -20.36 -0.43 -4.08
CA GLY A 18 -20.03 -0.01 -2.71
C GLY A 18 -18.65 0.64 -2.63
N LEU A 19 -17.63 0.04 -3.26
CA LEU A 19 -16.30 0.61 -3.32
C LEU A 19 -16.28 1.93 -4.09
N ALA A 20 -16.95 1.99 -5.25
CA ALA A 20 -17.04 3.20 -6.07
C ALA A 20 -17.78 4.33 -5.33
N ALA A 21 -18.87 4.00 -4.62
CA ALA A 21 -19.61 4.96 -3.81
C ALA A 21 -18.78 5.47 -2.63
N VAL A 22 -18.07 4.59 -1.90
CA VAL A 22 -17.17 5.03 -0.82
C VAL A 22 -16.04 5.89 -1.37
N TYR A 23 -15.46 5.52 -2.52
CA TYR A 23 -14.41 6.31 -3.15
C TYR A 23 -14.91 7.68 -3.62
N ALA A 24 -16.13 7.76 -4.17
CA ALA A 24 -16.75 9.01 -4.59
C ALA A 24 -17.17 9.90 -3.40
N LEU A 25 -17.73 9.30 -2.34
CA LEU A 25 -18.19 10.01 -1.14
C LEU A 25 -17.05 10.46 -0.22
N ALA A 26 -15.99 9.66 -0.14
CA ALA A 26 -14.75 10.00 0.55
C ALA A 26 -13.72 10.66 -0.39
N GLY A 27 -14.20 11.15 -1.55
CA GLY A 27 -13.40 11.73 -2.61
C GLY A 27 -12.58 12.93 -2.12
N MET A 28 -11.36 13.01 -2.66
CA MET A 28 -10.42 14.12 -2.59
C MET A 28 -11.10 15.42 -3.03
N GLY A 29 -11.87 16.02 -2.13
CA GLY A 29 -12.38 17.37 -2.31
C GLY A 29 -11.22 18.37 -2.31
N PRO A 30 -11.44 19.60 -2.82
CA PRO A 30 -10.47 20.67 -2.66
C PRO A 30 -10.05 20.79 -1.21
N ALA A 31 -8.78 21.16 -1.00
CA ALA A 31 -8.17 21.31 0.32
C ALA A 31 -9.13 22.01 1.28
N ARG A 32 -9.51 21.31 2.36
CA ARG A 32 -10.55 21.81 3.27
C ARG A 32 -9.88 22.58 4.40
N PRO A 33 -10.28 23.83 4.66
CA PRO A 33 -9.85 24.51 5.88
C PRO A 33 -10.43 23.74 7.08
N LEU A 34 -9.54 23.25 7.93
CA LEU A 34 -9.87 22.62 9.21
C LEU A 34 -10.15 23.69 10.27
N ILE A 35 -9.36 24.77 10.22
CA ILE A 35 -9.49 25.99 11.03
C ILE A 35 -9.12 27.16 10.12
N GLU A 36 -9.88 28.24 10.14
CA GLU A 36 -9.52 29.48 9.44
C GLU A 36 -8.58 30.33 10.29
N ALA A 37 -7.55 30.90 9.67
CA ALA A 37 -6.65 31.82 10.35
C ALA A 37 -7.40 33.12 10.68
N THR A 38 -7.29 33.58 11.94
CA THR A 38 -7.72 34.93 12.30
C THR A 38 -6.57 35.91 12.02
N PRO A 39 -6.78 37.00 11.26
CA PRO A 39 -5.75 37.99 11.02
C PRO A 39 -5.24 38.61 12.33
N THR A 40 -3.92 38.86 12.41
CA THR A 40 -3.35 39.66 13.51
C THR A 40 -3.75 41.13 13.40
N ALA A 41 -3.38 41.95 14.38
CA ALA A 41 -3.61 43.40 14.33
C ALA A 41 -3.07 44.05 13.04
N ASP A 42 -1.91 43.60 12.58
CA ASP A 42 -1.27 44.06 11.34
C ASP A 42 -1.89 43.45 10.05
N GLY A 43 -2.94 42.62 10.19
CA GLY A 43 -3.61 41.92 9.09
C GLY A 43 -2.89 40.68 8.57
N THR A 44 -1.86 40.20 9.27
CA THR A 44 -1.08 39.03 8.83
C THR A 44 -1.78 37.73 9.22
N THR A 45 -1.84 36.78 8.30
CA THR A 45 -2.38 35.43 8.56
C THR A 45 -1.32 34.37 8.34
N VAL A 46 -1.30 33.36 9.22
CA VAL A 46 -0.41 32.20 9.10
C VAL A 46 -1.27 30.96 8.86
N ASN A 47 -1.05 30.30 7.73
CA ASN A 47 -1.66 29.02 7.40
C ASN A 47 -0.62 27.91 7.48
N LEU A 48 -1.05 26.76 8.01
CA LEU A 48 -0.26 25.56 8.14
C LEU A 48 -0.96 24.44 7.37
N ASP A 49 -0.37 24.11 6.23
CA ASP A 49 -0.87 23.10 5.32
C ASP A 49 -0.29 21.74 5.75
N ILE A 50 -1.14 20.75 6.02
CA ILE A 50 -0.68 19.40 6.38
C ILE A 50 -0.44 18.63 5.07
N VAL A 51 0.83 18.37 4.75
CA VAL A 51 1.23 17.89 3.41
C VAL A 51 1.49 16.38 3.39
N SER A 52 2.29 15.88 4.33
CA SER A 52 2.64 14.46 4.37
C SER A 52 2.79 13.95 5.79
N ILE A 53 2.52 12.66 5.99
CA ILE A 53 2.76 11.96 7.26
C ILE A 53 3.76 10.84 6.99
N GLN A 54 4.73 10.68 7.89
CA GLN A 54 5.73 9.62 7.86
C GLN A 54 5.61 8.82 9.17
N PRO A 55 4.65 7.87 9.24
CA PRO A 55 4.41 7.05 10.43
C PRO A 55 5.68 6.37 10.98
N TYR A 56 6.51 5.80 10.10
CA TYR A 56 7.78 5.15 10.45
C TYR A 56 8.78 6.07 11.18
N ARG A 57 8.70 7.38 10.94
CA ARG A 57 9.58 8.38 11.55
C ARG A 57 8.89 9.18 12.65
N ASN A 58 7.62 8.87 12.95
CA ASN A 58 6.81 9.67 13.87
C ASN A 58 6.87 11.17 13.53
N SER A 59 6.83 11.50 12.24
CA SER A 59 6.95 12.87 11.72
C SER A 59 5.78 13.24 10.83
N LEU A 60 5.25 14.45 11.02
CA LEU A 60 4.23 15.09 10.21
C LEU A 60 4.85 16.30 9.52
N GLN A 61 4.89 16.29 8.20
CA GLN A 61 5.40 17.40 7.41
C GLN A 61 4.27 18.39 7.13
N CYS A 62 4.50 19.62 7.53
CA CYS A 62 3.58 20.73 7.34
C CYS A 62 4.29 21.86 6.59
N ASP A 63 3.59 22.51 5.67
CA ASP A 63 4.09 23.68 4.96
C ASP A 63 3.45 24.93 5.55
N VAL A 64 4.30 25.89 5.90
CA VAL A 64 3.84 27.13 6.55
C VAL A 64 3.80 28.22 5.49
N THR A 65 2.60 28.74 5.28
CA THR A 65 2.36 29.86 4.38
C THR A 65 2.01 31.09 5.21
N VAL A 66 2.82 32.13 5.08
CA VAL A 66 2.58 33.41 5.74
C VAL A 66 2.04 34.37 4.68
N THR A 67 0.87 34.93 4.92
CA THR A 67 0.29 35.98 4.10
C THR A 67 0.40 37.28 4.89
N PRO A 68 1.36 38.16 4.57
CA PRO A 68 1.55 39.42 5.26
C PRO A 68 0.33 40.32 5.09
N GLY A 69 -0.01 41.09 6.12
CA GLY A 69 -1.06 42.09 6.02
C GLY A 69 -0.62 43.32 5.23
N ALA A 70 -1.59 44.09 4.75
CA ALA A 70 -1.35 45.27 3.91
C ALA A 70 -0.47 46.34 4.59
N GLU A 71 -0.42 46.37 5.93
CA GLU A 71 0.38 47.33 6.69
C GLU A 71 1.90 47.06 6.65
N ILE A 72 2.28 45.79 6.42
CA ILE A 72 3.69 45.37 6.37
C ILE A 72 4.17 45.07 4.95
N LEU A 73 3.34 45.34 3.95
CA LEU A 73 3.64 45.20 2.52
C LEU A 73 3.80 46.57 1.88
N ASP A 74 4.81 46.72 1.02
CA ASP A 74 4.94 47.89 0.15
C ASP A 74 3.89 47.79 -0.98
N PRO A 75 2.96 48.77 -1.11
CA PRO A 75 1.91 48.74 -2.13
C PRO A 75 2.42 48.67 -3.58
N LYS A 76 3.67 49.11 -3.83
CA LYS A 76 4.24 49.16 -5.19
C LYS A 76 5.00 47.89 -5.55
N THR A 77 5.71 47.30 -4.60
CA THR A 77 6.61 46.16 -4.86
C THR A 77 6.09 44.83 -4.31
N GLY A 78 5.11 44.86 -3.40
CA GLY A 78 4.62 43.66 -2.71
C GLY A 78 5.65 43.05 -1.76
N ASN A 79 6.74 43.75 -1.46
CA ASN A 79 7.79 43.29 -0.56
C ASN A 79 7.52 43.72 0.88
N LEU A 80 8.12 43.01 1.83
CA LEU A 80 8.03 43.35 3.24
C LEU A 80 8.68 44.71 3.55
N THR A 81 8.00 45.56 4.31
CA THR A 81 8.51 46.85 4.80
C THR A 81 9.34 46.70 6.09
N LYS A 82 9.17 45.60 6.82
CA LYS A 82 9.83 45.24 8.08
C LYS A 82 10.31 43.78 8.03
N ASP A 83 11.28 43.44 8.88
CA ASP A 83 11.68 42.04 9.05
C ASP A 83 10.52 41.23 9.64
N LEU A 84 10.34 39.99 9.19
CA LEU A 84 9.27 39.11 9.63
C LEU A 84 9.87 37.78 10.08
N THR A 85 9.66 37.39 11.33
CA THR A 85 10.08 36.08 11.84
C THR A 85 8.88 35.29 12.32
N VAL A 86 8.74 34.07 11.82
CA VAL A 86 7.77 33.09 12.32
C VAL A 86 8.52 32.04 13.09
N ALA A 87 8.20 31.88 14.37
CA ALA A 87 8.71 30.81 15.22
C ALA A 87 7.60 29.81 15.54
N ILE A 88 7.76 28.61 15.02
CA ILE A 88 6.90 27.47 15.35
C ILE A 88 7.55 26.71 16.49
N THR A 89 6.88 26.76 17.64
CA THR A 89 7.28 26.01 18.81
C THR A 89 6.46 24.72 18.83
N SER A 90 7.11 23.63 18.42
CA SER A 90 6.65 22.28 18.76
C SER A 90 7.41 21.82 20.00
N ALA A 91 6.76 21.07 20.89
CA ALA A 91 7.34 20.61 22.15
C ALA A 91 8.68 19.85 22.02
N THR A 92 9.04 19.39 20.81
CA THR A 92 10.29 18.65 20.55
C THR A 92 11.17 19.24 19.45
N THR A 93 10.67 20.17 18.63
CA THR A 93 11.46 20.74 17.52
C THR A 93 11.01 22.17 17.27
N PRO A 94 11.61 23.16 17.97
CA PRO A 94 11.40 24.56 17.63
C PRO A 94 12.02 24.85 16.27
N THR A 95 11.28 25.49 15.37
CA THR A 95 11.76 25.92 14.06
C THR A 95 11.37 27.36 13.85
N SER A 96 12.33 28.21 13.48
CA SER A 96 12.07 29.61 13.15
C SER A 96 12.54 29.94 11.74
N ARG A 97 11.76 30.77 11.04
CA ARG A 97 12.12 31.31 9.74
C ARG A 97 12.01 32.82 9.76
N THR A 98 13.05 33.49 9.28
CA THR A 98 13.11 34.95 9.17
C THR A 98 13.19 35.36 7.71
N TRP A 99 12.39 36.36 7.34
CA TRP A 99 12.45 37.08 6.08
C TRP A 99 12.85 38.52 6.37
N GLN A 100 13.86 39.00 5.63
CA GLN A 100 14.36 40.37 5.79
C GLN A 100 13.47 41.36 5.04
N LYS A 101 13.49 42.62 5.48
CA LYS A 101 12.90 43.74 4.75
C LYS A 101 13.32 43.73 3.28
N GLY A 102 12.36 44.01 2.40
CA GLY A 102 12.56 44.01 0.95
C GLY A 102 12.43 42.62 0.30
N THR A 103 12.14 41.58 1.06
CA THR A 103 11.86 40.23 0.54
C THR A 103 10.37 39.90 0.57
N GLN A 104 9.97 38.90 -0.22
CA GLN A 104 8.61 38.35 -0.21
C GLN A 104 8.59 37.04 0.59
N PRO A 105 7.65 36.85 1.53
CA PRO A 105 7.53 35.60 2.26
C PRO A 105 7.20 34.45 1.34
N GLY A 106 7.97 33.39 1.47
CA GLY A 106 7.75 32.13 0.75
C GLY A 106 7.20 31.05 1.69
N VAL A 107 6.76 29.95 1.10
CA VAL A 107 6.39 28.75 1.85
C VAL A 107 7.66 28.07 2.38
N PHE A 108 7.63 27.59 3.61
CA PHE A 108 8.73 26.78 4.16
C PHE A 108 8.22 25.53 4.88
N PRO A 109 8.89 24.37 4.71
CA PRO A 109 8.48 23.13 5.33
C PRO A 109 8.94 23.07 6.79
N VAL A 110 8.08 22.52 7.64
CA VAL A 110 8.32 22.25 9.07
C VAL A 110 7.94 20.81 9.38
N GLN A 111 8.78 20.15 10.17
CA GLN A 111 8.50 18.80 10.67
C GLN A 111 7.98 18.89 12.10
N VAL A 112 6.80 18.31 12.31
CA VAL A 112 6.16 18.23 13.62
C VAL A 112 6.21 16.77 14.07
N ASN A 113 6.66 16.54 15.31
CA ASN A 113 6.68 15.19 15.85
C ASN A 113 5.26 14.76 16.24
N ILE A 114 4.93 13.52 15.88
CA ILE A 114 3.68 12.85 16.21
C ILE A 114 3.95 11.64 17.09
N SER A 115 2.89 11.15 17.72
CA SER A 115 2.88 9.95 18.54
C SER A 115 1.73 9.06 18.09
N GLY A 116 2.01 7.77 17.94
CA GLY A 116 1.08 6.76 17.48
C GLY A 116 1.82 5.45 17.28
N ASP A 117 1.07 4.36 17.13
CA ASP A 117 1.63 3.06 16.80
C ASP A 117 1.23 2.67 15.38
N ILE A 118 2.23 2.53 14.52
CA ILE A 118 2.06 2.09 13.13
C ILE A 118 1.69 0.60 13.05
N SER A 119 1.97 -0.16 14.11
CA SER A 119 1.65 -1.58 14.19
C SER A 119 0.15 -1.85 14.21
N ASP A 120 -0.66 -0.88 14.63
CA ASP A 120 -2.13 -0.98 14.69
C ASP A 120 -2.82 -0.78 13.32
N TRP A 121 -2.05 -0.72 12.24
CA TRP A 121 -2.57 -0.63 10.88
C TRP A 121 -3.68 -1.69 10.64
N PRO A 122 -4.83 -1.33 10.04
CA PRO A 122 -5.17 -0.04 9.42
C PRO A 122 -5.93 0.93 10.34
N PHE A 123 -6.02 0.65 11.63
CA PHE A 123 -6.74 1.45 12.62
C PHE A 123 -5.81 2.40 13.39
N ASP A 124 -4.62 2.63 12.83
CA ASP A 124 -3.59 3.48 13.40
C ASP A 124 -4.05 4.94 13.50
N THR A 125 -3.77 5.54 14.65
CA THR A 125 -4.11 6.93 14.97
C THR A 125 -2.88 7.66 15.48
N TYR A 126 -2.64 8.85 14.95
CA TYR A 126 -1.49 9.68 15.30
C TYR A 126 -1.96 11.00 15.91
N LYS A 127 -1.22 11.45 16.91
CA LYS A 127 -1.46 12.73 17.60
C LYS A 127 -0.19 13.55 17.63
N SER A 128 -0.26 14.80 17.21
CA SER A 128 0.84 15.74 17.35
C SER A 128 1.03 16.14 18.80
N LYS A 129 2.24 16.57 19.13
CA LYS A 129 2.46 17.35 20.35
C LYS A 129 1.81 18.74 20.22
N PRO A 130 1.60 19.48 21.33
CA PRO A 130 1.15 20.86 21.29
C PRO A 130 2.02 21.71 20.34
N ILE A 131 1.37 22.39 19.40
CA ILE A 131 1.99 23.29 18.43
C ILE A 131 1.56 24.70 18.78
N SER A 132 2.51 25.62 18.90
CA SER A 132 2.24 27.05 19.07
C SER A 132 3.05 27.83 18.04
N VAL A 133 2.44 28.85 17.46
CA VAL A 133 3.09 29.71 16.46
C VAL A 133 3.15 31.13 17.00
N ASN A 134 4.36 31.66 17.04
CA ASN A 134 4.65 33.03 17.44
C ASN A 134 5.16 33.80 16.23
N LEU A 135 4.66 35.01 16.06
CA LEU A 135 5.08 35.95 15.03
C LEU A 135 5.87 37.09 15.67
N PHE A 136 6.95 37.49 15.01
CA PHE A 136 7.74 38.65 15.36
C PHE A 136 7.81 39.57 14.13
N VAL A 137 7.40 40.82 14.30
CA VAL A 137 7.41 41.84 13.23
C VAL A 137 8.39 42.94 13.63
N GLY A 138 9.40 43.20 12.79
CA GLY A 138 10.46 44.17 13.05
C GLY A 138 11.37 43.77 14.22
N SER A 139 11.86 44.76 14.96
CA SER A 139 12.73 44.58 16.13
C SER A 139 11.96 44.33 17.44
N LEU A 140 10.65 44.10 17.37
CA LEU A 140 9.81 43.86 18.54
C LEU A 140 10.26 42.58 19.26
N GLN A 141 10.68 42.70 20.52
CA GLN A 141 11.06 41.58 21.37
C GLN A 141 9.84 40.81 21.94
N ASN A 142 8.63 41.33 21.78
CA ASN A 142 7.42 40.69 22.29
C ASN A 142 6.78 39.82 21.18
N PRO A 143 6.82 38.48 21.29
CA PRO A 143 6.12 37.61 20.35
C PRO A 143 4.62 37.85 20.43
N GLU A 144 3.99 38.14 19.30
CA GLU A 144 2.53 38.04 19.19
C GLU A 144 2.20 36.57 18.88
N ARG A 145 1.31 35.98 19.69
CA ARG A 145 0.85 34.63 19.42
C ARG A 145 -0.28 34.69 18.40
N VAL A 146 -0.12 33.98 17.28
CA VAL A 146 -1.00 34.14 16.11
C VAL A 146 -1.93 32.95 15.97
N SER A 147 -3.18 33.22 15.60
CA SER A 147 -4.14 32.18 15.22
C SER A 147 -3.69 31.54 13.91
N VAL A 148 -3.55 30.21 13.90
CA VAL A 148 -3.08 29.47 12.73
C VAL A 148 -4.25 28.84 12.02
N GLY A 149 -4.38 29.09 10.72
CA GLY A 149 -5.30 28.35 9.85
C GLY A 149 -4.70 27.00 9.52
N PHE A 150 -5.49 25.94 9.58
CA PHE A 150 -5.05 24.59 9.22
C PHE A 150 -5.76 24.16 7.95
N VAL A 151 -5.00 23.70 6.96
CA VAL A 151 -5.56 23.23 5.68
C VAL A 151 -5.19 21.76 5.48
N ASP A 152 -6.21 20.95 5.21
CA ASP A 152 -6.02 19.54 4.87
C ASP A 152 -5.58 19.40 3.41
N ARG A 153 -4.35 18.89 3.21
CA ARG A 153 -3.82 18.45 1.92
C ARG A 153 -3.28 17.03 1.99
N LEU A 154 -3.68 16.25 2.99
CA LEU A 154 -3.07 14.96 3.29
C LEU A 154 -3.82 13.83 2.56
N PRO A 155 -3.26 13.25 1.49
CA PRO A 155 -3.97 12.25 0.70
C PRO A 155 -4.15 10.96 1.50
N GLY A 156 -5.37 10.43 1.54
CA GLY A 156 -5.67 9.14 2.18
C GLY A 156 -5.75 9.16 3.71
N TRP A 157 -5.61 10.34 4.32
CA TRP A 157 -5.77 10.57 5.74
C TRP A 157 -6.86 11.60 5.99
N LYS A 158 -7.32 11.70 7.23
CA LYS A 158 -8.28 12.68 7.68
C LYS A 158 -7.74 13.36 8.95
N PRO A 159 -7.11 14.53 8.81
CA PRO A 159 -6.68 15.33 9.95
C PRO A 159 -7.89 15.97 10.66
N SER A 160 -7.78 16.12 11.97
CA SER A 160 -8.70 16.83 12.84
C SER A 160 -7.87 17.64 13.82
N VAL A 161 -8.19 18.91 14.01
CA VAL A 161 -7.43 19.79 14.90
C VAL A 161 -8.24 20.05 16.16
N GLU A 162 -7.64 19.76 17.31
CA GLU A 162 -8.15 20.07 18.64
C GLU A 162 -7.37 21.27 19.21
N GLY A 163 -8.07 22.20 19.86
CA GLY A 163 -7.46 23.39 20.44
C GLY A 163 -7.56 24.62 19.54
N GLY A 164 -7.53 25.81 20.17
CA GLY A 164 -7.81 27.08 19.52
C GLY A 164 -9.29 27.21 19.14
N LYS A 165 -10.10 27.77 20.03
CA LYS A 165 -11.39 28.36 19.60
C LYS A 165 -11.09 29.41 18.52
N ILE A 166 -12.06 29.73 17.66
CA ILE A 166 -11.90 30.84 16.69
C ILE A 166 -11.45 32.09 17.46
N GLY A 167 -10.27 32.63 17.11
CA GLY A 167 -9.65 33.77 17.78
C GLY A 167 -8.77 33.46 19.02
N ASP A 168 -8.57 32.20 19.38
CA ASP A 168 -7.71 31.80 20.50
C ASP A 168 -6.37 31.26 19.98
N ALA A 169 -5.28 31.91 20.39
CA ALA A 169 -3.92 31.57 20.01
C ALA A 169 -3.37 30.35 20.80
N GLY A 170 -4.23 29.56 21.44
CA GLY A 170 -3.85 28.42 22.27
C GLY A 170 -3.07 27.33 21.53
N PRO A 171 -2.40 26.41 22.26
CA PRO A 171 -1.66 25.33 21.61
C PRO A 171 -2.61 24.41 20.82
N TYR A 172 -2.31 24.22 19.54
CA TYR A 172 -3.05 23.33 18.65
C TYR A 172 -2.53 21.90 18.75
N ARG A 173 -3.41 20.93 18.60
CA ARG A 173 -3.08 19.52 18.50
C ARG A 173 -3.75 18.93 17.28
N VAL A 174 -2.95 18.30 16.42
CA VAL A 174 -3.43 17.65 15.20
C VAL A 174 -3.57 16.16 15.46
N HIS A 175 -4.76 15.64 15.20
CA HIS A 175 -5.12 14.23 15.24
C HIS A 175 -5.25 13.74 13.80
N VAL A 176 -4.57 12.67 13.44
CA VAL A 176 -4.53 12.16 12.08
C VAL A 176 -4.88 10.68 12.11
N TYR A 177 -5.91 10.29 11.34
CA TYR A 177 -6.36 8.92 11.18
C TYR A 177 -6.62 8.63 9.69
N ARG A 178 -6.62 7.35 9.30
CA ARG A 178 -6.81 6.98 7.88
C ARG A 178 -8.19 7.41 7.39
N SER A 179 -8.26 7.87 6.14
CA SER A 179 -9.54 8.23 5.55
C SER A 179 -10.42 6.98 5.34
N PRO A 180 -11.75 7.12 5.39
CA PRO A 180 -12.66 6.01 5.10
C PRO A 180 -12.45 5.40 3.69
N SER A 181 -12.04 6.20 2.70
CA SER A 181 -11.66 5.73 1.36
C SER A 181 -10.47 4.78 1.40
N THR A 182 -9.39 5.18 2.09
CA THR A 182 -8.19 4.36 2.25
C THR A 182 -8.51 3.05 2.97
N MET A 183 -9.32 3.12 4.02
CA MET A 183 -9.77 1.93 4.76
C MET A 183 -10.59 0.98 3.87
N ALA A 184 -11.48 1.50 3.02
CA ALA A 184 -12.27 0.66 2.12
C ALA A 184 -11.41 -0.06 1.08
N VAL A 185 -10.44 0.64 0.49
CA VAL A 185 -9.48 0.01 -0.45
C VAL A 185 -8.66 -1.07 0.27
N ALA A 186 -8.17 -0.79 1.48
CA ALA A 186 -7.47 -1.77 2.31
C ALA A 186 -8.33 -3.03 2.58
N LEU A 187 -9.59 -2.86 2.97
CA LEU A 187 -10.51 -3.97 3.24
C LEU A 187 -10.78 -4.82 1.99
N VAL A 188 -10.87 -4.20 0.81
CA VAL A 188 -11.04 -4.94 -0.45
C VAL A 188 -9.80 -5.77 -0.76
N LEU A 189 -8.60 -5.21 -0.64
CA LEU A 189 -7.34 -5.93 -0.87
C LEU A 189 -7.17 -7.10 0.11
N LEU A 190 -7.50 -6.89 1.39
CA LEU A 190 -7.53 -7.97 2.39
C LEU A 190 -8.59 -9.02 2.07
N GLY A 191 -9.76 -8.62 1.60
CA GLY A 191 -10.80 -9.52 1.12
C GLY A 191 -10.34 -10.39 -0.04
N VAL A 192 -9.57 -9.84 -0.99
CA VAL A 192 -8.96 -10.60 -2.09
C VAL A 192 -7.96 -11.63 -1.55
N LEU A 193 -7.09 -11.27 -0.61
CA LEU A 193 -6.17 -12.21 0.04
C LEU A 193 -6.91 -13.38 0.69
N VAL A 194 -7.96 -13.09 1.46
CA VAL A 194 -8.79 -14.12 2.11
C VAL A 194 -9.52 -14.98 1.07
N ALA A 195 -10.02 -14.39 -0.02
CA ALA A 195 -10.68 -15.11 -1.09
C ALA A 195 -9.73 -16.07 -1.81
N LEU A 196 -8.47 -15.68 -2.08
CA LEU A 196 -7.45 -16.55 -2.64
C LEU A 196 -7.21 -17.78 -1.75
N ALA A 197 -7.06 -17.57 -0.43
CA ALA A 197 -6.92 -18.66 0.53
C ALA A 197 -8.15 -19.60 0.53
N ALA A 198 -9.35 -19.03 0.54
CA ALA A 198 -10.60 -19.78 0.53
C ALA A 198 -10.76 -20.60 -0.76
N PHE A 199 -10.43 -20.04 -1.93
CA PHE A 199 -10.44 -20.77 -3.19
C PHE A 199 -9.41 -21.90 -3.21
N GLY A 200 -8.21 -21.66 -2.69
CA GLY A 200 -7.20 -22.69 -2.54
C GLY A 200 -7.69 -23.87 -1.70
N LEU A 201 -8.21 -23.59 -0.50
CA LEU A 201 -8.76 -24.60 0.39
C LEU A 201 -9.98 -25.32 -0.21
N PHE A 202 -10.85 -24.60 -0.92
CA PHE A 202 -12.01 -25.18 -1.57
C PHE A 202 -11.59 -26.18 -2.67
N VAL A 203 -10.64 -25.81 -3.52
CA VAL A 203 -10.13 -26.68 -4.59
C VAL A 203 -9.39 -27.90 -4.00
N ALA A 204 -8.56 -27.69 -2.98
CA ALA A 204 -7.89 -28.77 -2.27
C ALA A 204 -8.91 -29.74 -1.65
N GLY A 205 -9.92 -29.21 -0.94
CA GLY A 205 -10.98 -30.02 -0.32
C GLY A 205 -11.83 -30.81 -1.32
N GLN A 206 -12.12 -30.25 -2.50
CA GLN A 206 -12.81 -30.99 -3.56
C GLN A 206 -11.95 -32.10 -4.17
N THR A 207 -10.64 -31.88 -4.26
CA THR A 207 -9.68 -32.89 -4.73
C THR A 207 -9.59 -34.05 -3.73
N VAL A 208 -9.51 -33.75 -2.43
CA VAL A 208 -9.50 -34.76 -1.35
C VAL A 208 -10.77 -35.63 -1.38
N ARG A 209 -11.92 -35.04 -1.68
CA ARG A 209 -13.21 -35.76 -1.77
C ARG A 209 -13.37 -36.61 -3.04
N ASN A 210 -12.31 -36.78 -3.83
CA ASN A 210 -12.28 -37.55 -5.08
C ASN A 210 -13.35 -37.11 -6.11
N ARG A 211 -13.84 -35.86 -6.00
CA ARG A 211 -14.88 -35.31 -6.88
C ARG A 211 -14.30 -34.83 -8.22
N ARG A 212 -12.98 -34.64 -8.31
CA ARG A 212 -12.25 -34.24 -9.53
C ARG A 212 -10.89 -34.92 -9.62
N LYS A 213 -10.47 -35.23 -10.85
CA LYS A 213 -9.16 -35.84 -11.16
C LYS A 213 -8.02 -34.85 -10.90
N PHE A 214 -6.89 -35.37 -10.43
CA PHE A 214 -5.65 -34.60 -10.29
C PHE A 214 -5.20 -34.07 -11.65
N GLN A 215 -4.78 -32.81 -11.69
CA GLN A 215 -4.23 -32.16 -12.88
C GLN A 215 -2.88 -31.52 -12.49
N PRO A 216 -1.74 -31.91 -13.11
CA PRO A 216 -0.44 -31.31 -12.84
C PRO A 216 -0.40 -29.77 -12.91
N PRO A 217 -1.13 -29.09 -13.83
CA PRO A 217 -1.19 -27.62 -13.87
C PRO A 217 -1.75 -26.93 -12.61
N MET A 218 -2.44 -27.65 -11.72
CA MET A 218 -2.98 -27.02 -10.51
C MET A 218 -1.91 -26.75 -9.46
N ALA A 219 -0.80 -27.52 -9.45
CA ALA A 219 0.31 -27.28 -8.54
C ALA A 219 0.98 -25.93 -8.83
N THR A 220 1.16 -25.58 -10.11
CA THR A 220 1.71 -24.27 -10.49
C THR A 220 0.75 -23.13 -10.15
N TRP A 221 -0.56 -23.36 -10.22
CA TRP A 221 -1.57 -22.37 -9.80
C TRP A 221 -1.52 -22.07 -8.30
N PHE A 222 -1.42 -23.08 -7.44
CA PHE A 222 -1.23 -22.87 -6.00
C PHE A 222 0.07 -22.13 -5.68
N ALA A 223 1.16 -22.45 -6.38
CA ALA A 223 2.42 -21.74 -6.21
C ALA A 223 2.28 -20.26 -6.60
N ALA A 224 1.61 -19.97 -7.73
CA ALA A 224 1.34 -18.61 -8.16
C ALA A 224 0.50 -17.82 -7.14
N MET A 225 -0.51 -18.44 -6.52
CA MET A 225 -1.28 -17.81 -5.44
C MET A 225 -0.42 -17.47 -4.23
N LEU A 226 0.48 -18.37 -3.83
CA LEU A 226 1.40 -18.13 -2.71
C LEU A 226 2.34 -16.95 -2.99
N PHE A 227 2.90 -16.89 -4.20
CA PHE A 227 3.75 -15.77 -4.61
C PHE A 227 2.98 -14.45 -4.78
N ALA A 228 1.69 -14.50 -5.12
CA ALA A 228 0.85 -13.32 -5.25
C ALA A 228 0.54 -12.64 -3.90
N VAL A 229 0.64 -13.36 -2.78
CA VAL A 229 0.35 -12.81 -1.43
C VAL A 229 1.26 -11.62 -1.11
N VAL A 230 2.57 -11.73 -1.39
CA VAL A 230 3.55 -10.70 -1.01
C VAL A 230 3.33 -9.38 -1.77
N PRO A 231 3.22 -9.37 -3.12
CA PRO A 231 2.90 -8.15 -3.85
C PRO A 231 1.56 -7.54 -3.42
N LEU A 232 0.53 -8.36 -3.17
CA LEU A 232 -0.79 -7.87 -2.79
C LEU A 232 -0.81 -7.26 -1.39
N ARG A 233 -0.06 -7.84 -0.44
CA ARG A 233 0.18 -7.26 0.89
C ARG A 233 0.95 -5.95 0.81
N ASN A 234 1.92 -5.85 -0.10
CA ASN A 234 2.69 -4.62 -0.32
C ASN A 234 1.94 -3.56 -1.14
N ALA A 235 0.79 -3.91 -1.73
CA ALA A 235 -0.11 -2.97 -2.38
C ALA A 235 -1.11 -2.33 -1.39
N LEU A 236 -1.09 -2.74 -0.11
CA LEU A 236 -1.90 -2.10 0.93
C LEU A 236 -1.46 -0.63 1.10
N PRO A 237 -2.40 0.28 1.43
CA PRO A 237 -2.08 1.69 1.61
C PRO A 237 -0.91 1.96 2.55
N ASP A 238 0.02 2.80 2.10
CA ASP A 238 1.28 3.16 2.76
C ASP A 238 2.21 1.99 3.10
N SER A 239 1.93 0.78 2.60
CA SER A 239 2.70 -0.46 2.84
C SER A 239 3.01 -0.68 4.32
N PRO A 240 2.13 -1.34 5.10
CA PRO A 240 2.32 -1.48 6.54
C PRO A 240 3.68 -2.13 6.89
N PRO A 241 4.25 -1.82 8.08
CA PRO A 241 5.47 -2.45 8.54
C PRO A 241 5.27 -3.96 8.65
N PHE A 242 6.33 -4.73 8.39
CA PHE A 242 6.28 -6.16 8.67
C PHE A 242 6.01 -6.39 10.16
N GLY A 243 5.02 -7.21 10.46
CA GLY A 243 4.58 -7.47 11.84
C GLY A 243 3.49 -6.52 12.34
N ALA A 244 2.92 -5.68 11.46
CA ALA A 244 1.68 -4.99 11.76
C ALA A 244 0.56 -5.99 12.15
N TRP A 245 -0.41 -5.53 12.92
CA TRP A 245 -1.55 -6.32 13.41
C TRP A 245 -2.22 -7.13 12.29
N VAL A 246 -2.39 -6.52 11.11
CA VAL A 246 -2.98 -7.18 9.95
C VAL A 246 -2.16 -8.36 9.42
N ASP A 247 -0.82 -8.28 9.49
CA ASP A 247 0.03 -9.36 9.02
C ASP A 247 -0.19 -10.59 9.91
N VAL A 248 -0.24 -10.37 11.23
CA VAL A 248 -0.41 -11.44 12.22
C VAL A 248 -1.81 -12.03 12.17
N MET A 249 -2.84 -11.20 12.03
CA MET A 249 -4.24 -11.65 12.09
C MET A 249 -4.78 -12.18 10.76
N ILE A 250 -4.25 -11.73 9.61
CA ILE A 250 -4.79 -12.09 8.29
C ILE A 250 -3.73 -12.71 7.39
N VAL A 251 -2.62 -12.00 7.12
CA VAL A 251 -1.67 -12.40 6.08
C VAL A 251 -1.01 -13.75 6.39
N ILE A 252 -0.57 -13.96 7.64
CA ILE A 252 0.02 -15.24 8.06
C ILE A 252 -0.99 -16.37 7.89
N TRP A 253 -2.26 -16.17 8.26
CA TRP A 253 -3.30 -17.19 8.12
C TRP A 253 -3.64 -17.49 6.66
N VAL A 254 -3.60 -16.47 5.79
CA VAL A 254 -3.72 -16.66 4.33
C VAL A 254 -2.59 -17.53 3.80
N ILE A 255 -1.34 -17.28 4.21
CA ILE A 255 -0.19 -18.10 3.82
C ILE A 255 -0.34 -19.53 4.36
N VAL A 256 -0.66 -19.70 5.64
CA VAL A 256 -0.86 -21.01 6.26
C VAL A 256 -1.96 -21.79 5.55
N ALA A 257 -3.08 -21.15 5.23
CA ALA A 257 -4.18 -21.77 4.49
C ALA A 257 -3.76 -22.21 3.07
N LEU A 258 -3.02 -21.38 2.35
CA LEU A 258 -2.52 -21.71 1.01
C LEU A 258 -1.48 -22.83 1.03
N VAL A 259 -0.55 -22.81 1.99
CA VAL A 259 0.44 -23.90 2.19
C VAL A 259 -0.27 -25.19 2.56
N THR A 260 -1.27 -25.12 3.46
CA THR A 260 -2.08 -26.29 3.82
C THR A 260 -2.85 -26.83 2.61
N ALA A 261 -3.46 -25.96 1.82
CA ALA A 261 -4.17 -26.36 0.61
C ALA A 261 -3.24 -27.03 -0.41
N MET A 262 -2.05 -26.47 -0.62
CA MET A 262 -1.01 -27.06 -1.46
C MET A 262 -0.58 -28.44 -0.92
N GLY A 263 -0.29 -28.55 0.37
CA GLY A 263 0.11 -29.80 1.01
C GLY A 263 -0.95 -30.89 0.89
N LEU A 264 -2.22 -30.55 1.09
CA LEU A 264 -3.35 -31.45 0.87
C LEU A 264 -3.43 -31.92 -0.59
N TYR A 265 -3.26 -31.00 -1.53
CA TYR A 265 -3.28 -31.31 -2.95
C TYR A 265 -2.15 -32.27 -3.36
N VAL A 266 -0.92 -32.01 -2.90
CA VAL A 266 0.25 -32.87 -3.14
C VAL A 266 0.11 -34.23 -2.44
N SER A 267 -0.47 -34.28 -1.24
CA SER A 267 -0.71 -35.55 -0.53
C SER A 267 -1.71 -36.43 -1.28
N CYS A 268 -2.77 -35.84 -1.85
CA CYS A 268 -3.70 -36.56 -2.70
C CYS A 268 -3.05 -37.08 -3.98
N TRP A 269 -2.13 -36.31 -4.57
CA TRP A 269 -1.34 -36.76 -5.70
C TRP A 269 -0.53 -38.01 -5.35
N TRP A 270 0.21 -37.96 -4.24
CA TRP A 270 1.00 -39.10 -3.77
C TRP A 270 0.14 -40.34 -3.55
N ARG A 271 -1.07 -40.17 -3.00
CA ARG A 271 -2.00 -41.27 -2.76
C ARG A 271 -2.63 -41.84 -4.04
N HIS A 272 -2.95 -40.99 -5.02
CA HIS A 272 -3.64 -41.40 -6.25
C HIS A 272 -2.70 -41.87 -7.37
N LEU A 273 -1.41 -41.52 -7.31
CA LEU A 273 -0.38 -41.94 -8.27
C LEU A 273 0.68 -42.86 -7.62
N ALA A 274 0.40 -43.44 -6.45
CA ALA A 274 1.21 -44.55 -5.96
C ALA A 274 1.19 -45.65 -7.05
N PRO A 275 2.34 -46.03 -7.64
CA PRO A 275 2.36 -47.05 -8.67
C PRO A 275 1.84 -48.34 -8.05
N ASP A 276 0.79 -48.91 -8.62
CA ASP A 276 0.46 -50.31 -8.40
C ASP A 276 1.69 -51.08 -8.91
N PHE A 277 2.58 -51.46 -8.00
CA PHE A 277 3.54 -52.52 -8.29
C PHE A 277 2.70 -53.79 -8.41
N ASP A 278 2.20 -54.05 -9.61
CA ASP A 278 1.66 -55.35 -9.99
C ASP A 278 2.79 -56.36 -9.83
N LEU A 279 2.90 -56.93 -8.62
CA LEU A 279 3.76 -58.09 -8.34
C LEU A 279 3.29 -59.34 -9.12
N ASP A 280 2.09 -59.26 -9.72
CA ASP A 280 1.44 -60.32 -10.50
C ASP A 280 1.31 -59.99 -12.00
N ALA A 281 1.88 -58.88 -12.50
CA ALA A 281 1.89 -58.63 -13.94
C ALA A 281 2.77 -59.70 -14.61
N PRO A 282 2.24 -60.53 -15.53
CA PRO A 282 3.05 -61.52 -16.21
C PRO A 282 4.19 -60.81 -16.94
N ALA A 283 5.41 -61.27 -16.72
CA ALA A 283 6.60 -60.74 -17.36
C ALA A 283 6.33 -60.56 -18.85
N LYS A 284 6.39 -59.31 -19.31
CA LYS A 284 6.26 -58.98 -20.72
C LYS A 284 7.29 -59.83 -21.48
N PRO A 285 6.90 -60.63 -22.49
CA PRO A 285 7.84 -61.50 -23.16
C PRO A 285 8.98 -60.66 -23.73
N GLU A 286 10.19 -61.01 -23.31
CA GLU A 286 11.43 -60.44 -23.77
C GLU A 286 11.46 -60.53 -25.31
N PRO A 287 11.76 -59.43 -26.03
CA PRO A 287 11.87 -59.51 -27.47
C PRO A 287 12.95 -60.53 -27.81
N ALA A 288 12.57 -61.54 -28.61
CA ALA A 288 13.45 -62.62 -29.02
C ALA A 288 14.79 -62.09 -29.54
N PRO A 289 15.93 -62.76 -29.25
CA PRO A 289 17.22 -62.34 -29.78
C PRO A 289 17.13 -62.26 -31.29
N ALA A 290 17.61 -61.15 -31.86
CA ALA A 290 17.71 -60.99 -33.31
C ALA A 290 18.61 -62.10 -33.87
N ASP A 291 17.97 -63.13 -34.41
CA ASP A 291 18.66 -64.26 -35.01
C ASP A 291 19.27 -63.81 -36.34
N SER A 292 20.59 -63.99 -36.42
CA SER A 292 21.44 -64.17 -37.59
C SER A 292 21.31 -63.24 -38.81
N ALA A 293 22.40 -62.51 -39.05
CA ALA A 293 22.73 -61.79 -40.28
C ALA A 293 22.66 -62.68 -41.55
N PRO A 294 22.25 -62.13 -42.72
CA PRO A 294 22.55 -62.73 -44.02
C PRO A 294 23.95 -62.32 -44.54
N PRO A 295 24.54 -63.10 -45.46
CA PRO A 295 25.99 -63.19 -45.66
C PRO A 295 26.60 -62.02 -46.45
N GLN A 296 27.89 -61.80 -46.19
CA GLN A 296 28.77 -60.93 -46.98
C GLN A 296 28.74 -61.33 -48.47
N ALA A 297 28.44 -60.37 -49.35
CA ALA A 297 28.70 -60.51 -50.78
C ALA A 297 30.18 -60.20 -51.04
N GLU A 298 30.88 -61.26 -51.41
CA GLU A 298 32.29 -61.35 -51.76
C GLU A 298 32.63 -60.47 -52.96
N SER A 299 33.55 -59.52 -52.77
CA SER A 299 34.19 -58.76 -53.84
C SER A 299 35.33 -59.59 -54.45
N VAL A 300 35.13 -60.13 -55.65
CA VAL A 300 36.19 -60.74 -56.46
C VAL A 300 36.49 -59.87 -57.67
N SER A 301 37.74 -59.45 -57.79
CA SER A 301 38.28 -58.59 -58.84
C SER A 301 39.09 -59.37 -59.91
N VAL A 302 38.71 -59.22 -61.19
CA VAL A 302 39.55 -59.08 -62.42
C VAL A 302 40.24 -60.38 -62.97
N PRO A 303 40.23 -60.66 -64.31
CA PRO A 303 41.23 -60.12 -65.26
C PRO A 303 40.69 -59.63 -66.63
N ALA A 304 41.54 -58.84 -67.30
CA ALA A 304 41.35 -58.21 -68.61
C ALA A 304 41.80 -59.11 -69.78
N GLU A 305 41.14 -59.05 -70.96
CA GLU A 305 41.79 -59.28 -72.27
C GLU A 305 40.94 -58.80 -73.49
N SER A 306 41.48 -57.81 -74.22
CA SER A 306 41.61 -57.63 -75.69
C SER A 306 40.53 -58.07 -76.73
N ALA A 307 40.06 -57.06 -77.50
CA ALA A 307 39.95 -56.95 -78.98
C ALA A 307 38.79 -57.53 -79.83
N SER A 308 38.48 -56.73 -80.87
CA SER A 308 37.81 -56.99 -82.17
C SER A 308 36.28 -56.86 -82.14
N LYS A 309 35.66 -55.86 -82.78
CA LYS A 309 35.67 -55.52 -84.21
C LYS A 309 35.17 -54.10 -84.47
#